data_AF-A0A1M5ULC9-F1
#
_entry.id   AF-A0A1M5ULC9-F1
#
_cell.length_a   1.000
_cell.length_b   1.000
_cell.length_c   1.000
_cell.angle_alpha   90.00
_cell.angle_beta   90.00
_cell.angle_gamma   90.00
#
_symmetry.space_group_name_H-M   'P 1'
#
loop_
_entity.id
_entity.type
_entity.pdbx_description
1 polymer ?
#
loop_
_entity_poly.entity_id
_entity_poly.type
_entity_poly.pdbx_seq_one_letter_code
_entity_poly.pdbx_strand_id
1 'polypeptide(L)'
;MSKSRNNPLTEGLSGKLGKTLVFRNVGGETVLGVAPRPQSGEPTEQQLTHRNRFRMAAAYATGQMGDPAAMSLYKEVAKRKQYKSARTLAVADFFNAPTITLVDASAYTGAAGTKILIHADDELEVKAVSIDVVNAAGVSLEKGSAVQRGKSSVWEYTATVENTALAGTKIVVKAIDRPGNSAVKEVTLS
;
A
#
# COMPACT_ATOMS: atom_id res chain seq x y z
N MET A 1 -15.51 16.38 -17.18
CA MET A 1 -16.88 15.98 -16.79
C MET A 1 -17.58 17.21 -16.25
N SER A 2 -18.82 17.44 -16.67
CA SER A 2 -19.62 18.56 -16.17
C SER A 2 -20.42 18.14 -14.94
N LYS A 3 -20.45 19.00 -13.92
CA LYS A 3 -21.20 18.80 -12.68
C LYS A 3 -22.45 19.68 -12.72
N SER A 4 -23.60 19.13 -12.35
CA SER A 4 -24.83 19.89 -12.16
C SER A 4 -25.04 20.11 -10.67
N ARG A 5 -25.16 21.36 -10.23
CA ARG A 5 -25.45 21.74 -8.84
C ARG A 5 -26.61 22.73 -8.84
N ASN A 6 -27.61 22.53 -7.98
CA ASN A 6 -28.78 23.41 -7.85
C ASN A 6 -29.58 23.57 -9.16
N ASN A 7 -29.65 22.52 -9.97
CA ASN A 7 -30.45 22.54 -11.20
C ASN A 7 -31.69 21.67 -11.02
N PRO A 8 -32.88 22.28 -10.83
CA PRO A 8 -34.11 21.55 -10.50
C PRO A 8 -34.54 20.55 -11.58
N LEU A 9 -34.04 20.67 -12.82
CA LEU A 9 -34.38 19.77 -13.92
C LEU A 9 -33.51 18.51 -13.97
N THR A 10 -32.31 18.54 -13.35
CA THR A 10 -31.33 17.46 -13.53
C THR A 10 -30.79 16.89 -12.22
N GLU A 11 -31.00 17.59 -11.11
CA GLU A 11 -30.51 17.20 -9.80
C GLU A 11 -31.27 15.97 -9.28
N GLY A 12 -30.53 14.98 -8.78
CA GLY A 12 -31.08 13.70 -8.31
C GLY A 12 -31.28 12.64 -9.41
N LEU A 13 -31.25 13.02 -10.70
CA LEU A 13 -31.41 12.06 -11.80
C LEU A 13 -30.31 10.98 -11.79
N SER A 14 -30.68 9.76 -12.16
CA SER A 14 -29.75 8.64 -12.32
C SER A 14 -30.18 7.74 -13.48
N GLY A 15 -29.23 7.02 -14.07
CA GLY A 15 -29.49 6.10 -15.17
C GLY A 15 -29.24 6.70 -16.56
N LYS A 16 -29.55 5.92 -17.60
CA LYS A 16 -29.32 6.32 -18.99
C LYS A 16 -30.44 7.24 -19.47
N LEU A 17 -30.06 8.35 -20.08
CA LEU A 17 -30.97 9.19 -20.87
C LEU A 17 -30.72 8.88 -22.34
N GLY A 18 -31.60 8.06 -22.92
CA GLY A 18 -31.46 7.55 -24.28
C GLY A 18 -30.21 6.68 -24.45
N LYS A 19 -29.55 6.81 -25.61
CA LYS A 19 -28.33 6.05 -25.97
C LYS A 19 -27.03 6.85 -25.78
N THR A 20 -27.14 8.14 -25.47
CA THR A 20 -26.01 9.09 -25.53
C THR A 20 -25.54 9.56 -24.17
N LEU A 21 -26.42 9.64 -23.17
CA LEU A 21 -26.11 10.24 -21.88
C LEU A 21 -26.42 9.29 -20.72
N VAL A 22 -25.67 9.46 -19.63
CA VAL A 22 -25.89 8.77 -18.36
C VAL A 22 -25.71 9.76 -17.21
N PHE A 23 -26.68 9.78 -16.30
CA PHE A 23 -26.60 10.48 -15.03
C PHE A 23 -26.15 9.52 -13.94
N ARG A 24 -25.23 9.97 -13.09
CA ARG A 24 -24.76 9.23 -11.92
C ARG A 24 -24.63 10.16 -10.73
N ASN A 25 -25.04 9.67 -9.56
CA ASN A 25 -24.87 10.39 -8.31
C ASN A 25 -23.57 9.92 -7.64
N VAL A 26 -22.61 10.83 -7.49
CA VAL A 26 -21.28 10.53 -6.91
C VAL A 26 -21.00 11.55 -5.80
N GLY A 27 -20.93 11.07 -4.56
CA GLY A 27 -20.63 11.94 -3.41
C GLY A 27 -21.69 13.03 -3.18
N GLY A 28 -22.97 12.73 -3.46
CA GLY A 28 -24.08 13.68 -3.33
C GLY A 28 -24.27 14.61 -4.54
N GLU A 29 -23.38 14.57 -5.54
CA GLU A 29 -23.49 15.38 -6.75
C GLU A 29 -24.01 14.57 -7.93
N THR A 30 -24.89 15.17 -8.74
CA THR A 30 -25.31 14.60 -10.02
C THR A 30 -24.29 14.94 -11.12
N VAL A 31 -23.70 13.91 -11.71
CA VAL A 31 -22.69 14.01 -12.78
C VAL A 31 -23.27 13.47 -14.08
N LEU A 32 -23.14 14.26 -15.14
CA LEU A 32 -23.52 13.88 -16.51
C LEU A 32 -22.30 13.34 -17.26
N GLY A 33 -22.48 12.22 -17.97
CA GLY A 33 -21.47 11.66 -18.86
C GLY A 33 -22.06 11.05 -20.12
N VAL A 34 -21.18 10.76 -21.09
CA VAL A 34 -21.56 10.01 -22.30
C VAL A 34 -21.80 8.56 -21.92
N ALA A 35 -22.88 7.96 -22.45
CA ALA A 35 -23.19 6.56 -22.23
C ALA A 35 -22.05 5.65 -22.74
N PRO A 36 -21.70 4.58 -22.00
CA PRO A 36 -20.67 3.64 -22.45
C PRO A 36 -21.04 3.02 -23.80
N ARG A 37 -20.10 3.05 -24.75
CA ARG A 37 -20.23 2.30 -26.00
C ARG A 37 -19.75 0.86 -25.78
N PRO A 38 -20.33 -0.13 -26.48
CA PRO A 38 -19.78 -1.49 -26.49
C PRO A 38 -18.30 -1.44 -26.88
N GLN A 39 -17.44 -2.15 -26.15
CA GLN A 39 -16.06 -2.34 -26.60
C GLN A 39 -16.09 -3.18 -27.89
N SER A 40 -15.33 -2.75 -28.89
CA SER A 40 -15.09 -3.53 -30.12
C SER A 40 -13.71 -4.18 -30.01
N GLY A 41 -13.63 -5.48 -30.25
CA GLY A 41 -12.39 -6.25 -30.24
C GLY A 41 -12.11 -7.01 -28.94
N GLU A 42 -11.17 -7.95 -29.03
CA GLU A 42 -10.70 -8.73 -27.89
C GLU A 42 -9.90 -7.87 -26.90
N PRO A 43 -10.00 -8.12 -25.58
CA PRO A 43 -9.22 -7.40 -24.58
C PRO A 43 -7.72 -7.60 -24.79
N THR A 44 -6.93 -6.53 -24.59
CA THR A 44 -5.46 -6.66 -24.64
C THR A 44 -4.93 -7.45 -23.44
N GLU A 45 -3.72 -8.01 -23.56
CA GLU A 45 -3.06 -8.73 -22.45
C GLU A 45 -2.94 -7.89 -21.18
N GLN A 46 -2.64 -6.60 -21.32
CA GLN A 46 -2.60 -5.66 -20.18
C GLN A 46 -3.98 -5.48 -19.54
N GLN A 47 -5.05 -5.42 -20.34
CA GLN A 47 -6.42 -5.35 -19.83
C GLN A 47 -6.82 -6.64 -19.10
N LEU A 48 -6.47 -7.81 -19.64
CA LEU A 48 -6.71 -9.11 -19.00
C LEU A 48 -5.95 -9.20 -17.67
N THR A 49 -4.67 -8.80 -17.66
CA THR A 49 -3.83 -8.78 -16.46
C THR A 49 -4.43 -7.87 -15.39
N HIS A 50 -4.85 -6.66 -15.76
CA HIS A 50 -5.49 -5.73 -14.83
C HIS A 50 -6.83 -6.28 -14.29
N ARG A 51 -7.68 -6.85 -15.16
CA ARG A 51 -8.94 -7.50 -14.75
C ARG A 51 -8.70 -8.66 -13.78
N ASN A 52 -7.69 -9.49 -14.04
CA ASN A 52 -7.31 -10.59 -13.16
C ASN A 52 -6.81 -10.07 -11.81
N ARG A 53 -5.96 -9.04 -11.80
CA ARG A 53 -5.48 -8.41 -10.57
C ARG A 53 -6.61 -7.78 -9.75
N PHE A 54 -7.56 -7.13 -10.41
CA PHE A 54 -8.75 -6.60 -9.75
C PHE A 54 -9.67 -7.69 -9.19
N ARG A 55 -9.80 -8.83 -9.88
CA ARG A 55 -10.54 -9.99 -9.36
C ARG A 55 -9.89 -10.53 -8.08
N MET A 56 -8.56 -10.63 -8.05
CA MET A 56 -7.82 -11.04 -6.85
C MET A 56 -8.00 -10.04 -5.70
N ALA A 57 -7.91 -8.73 -5.98
CA ALA A 57 -8.15 -7.69 -4.99
C ALA A 57 -9.58 -7.75 -4.41
N ALA A 58 -10.58 -8.00 -5.24
CA ALA A 58 -11.97 -8.14 -4.81
C ALA A 58 -12.19 -9.38 -3.93
N ALA A 59 -11.54 -10.51 -4.27
CA ALA A 59 -11.55 -11.71 -3.45
C ALA A 59 -10.88 -11.46 -2.09
N TYR A 60 -9.69 -10.85 -2.09
CA TYR A 60 -8.97 -10.45 -0.88
C TYR A 60 -9.84 -9.57 0.04
N ALA A 61 -10.41 -8.49 -0.50
CA ALA A 61 -11.25 -7.59 0.26
C ALA A 61 -12.50 -8.30 0.81
N THR A 62 -13.07 -9.26 0.07
CA THR A 62 -14.19 -10.07 0.56
C THR A 62 -13.77 -10.94 1.74
N GLY A 63 -12.59 -11.56 1.67
CA GLY A 63 -12.01 -12.32 2.77
C GLY A 63 -11.79 -11.46 4.03
N GLN A 64 -11.17 -10.28 3.87
CA GLN A 64 -10.94 -9.37 5.00
C GLN A 64 -12.23 -8.83 5.63
N MET A 65 -13.32 -8.69 4.86
CA MET A 65 -14.62 -8.30 5.41
C MET A 65 -15.34 -9.45 6.12
N GLY A 66 -14.96 -10.71 5.85
CA GLY A 66 -15.50 -11.89 6.53
C GLY A 66 -14.88 -12.14 7.90
N ASP A 67 -13.65 -11.67 8.14
CA ASP A 67 -12.98 -11.72 9.43
C ASP A 67 -13.37 -10.49 10.29
N PRO A 68 -14.03 -10.66 11.46
CA PRO A 68 -14.41 -9.54 12.33
C PRO A 68 -13.25 -8.66 12.78
N ALA A 69 -12.07 -9.25 13.05
CA ALA A 69 -10.92 -8.52 13.53
C ALA A 69 -10.34 -7.63 12.43
N ALA A 70 -10.12 -8.20 11.24
CA ALA A 70 -9.69 -7.46 10.05
C ALA A 70 -10.71 -6.38 9.66
N MET A 71 -11.99 -6.72 9.64
CA MET A 71 -13.06 -5.77 9.29
C MET A 71 -13.07 -4.56 10.22
N SER A 72 -12.90 -4.77 11.53
CA SER A 72 -12.84 -3.67 12.51
C SER A 72 -11.65 -2.75 12.24
N LEU A 73 -10.46 -3.33 12.03
CA LEU A 73 -9.25 -2.59 11.69
C LEU A 73 -9.44 -1.72 10.42
N TYR A 74 -9.91 -2.33 9.33
CA TYR A 74 -10.16 -1.60 8.07
C TYR A 74 -11.22 -0.51 8.22
N LYS A 75 -12.27 -0.71 9.03
CA LYS A 75 -13.28 0.31 9.29
C LYS A 75 -12.71 1.53 10.01
N GLU A 76 -11.89 1.31 11.04
CA GLU A 76 -11.27 2.39 11.80
C GLU A 76 -10.32 3.21 10.92
N VAL A 77 -9.46 2.53 10.17
CA VAL A 77 -8.49 3.21 9.28
C VAL A 77 -9.21 3.89 8.11
N ALA A 78 -10.24 3.26 7.53
CA ALA A 78 -11.02 3.87 6.45
C ALA A 78 -11.70 5.17 6.92
N LYS A 79 -12.25 5.20 8.15
CA LYS A 79 -12.82 6.42 8.71
C LYS A 79 -11.77 7.51 8.93
N ARG A 80 -10.59 7.14 9.46
CA ARG A 80 -9.48 8.06 9.71
C ARG A 80 -8.94 8.68 8.41
N LYS A 81 -8.76 7.87 7.38
CA LYS A 81 -8.24 8.28 6.06
C LYS A 81 -9.35 8.72 5.08
N GLN A 82 -10.59 8.88 5.54
CA GLN A 82 -11.75 9.34 4.74
C GLN A 82 -12.07 8.48 3.50
N TYR A 83 -11.81 7.18 3.54
CA TYR A 83 -12.27 6.24 2.51
C TYR A 83 -13.78 6.02 2.63
N LYS A 84 -14.44 5.83 1.48
CA LYS A 84 -15.89 5.60 1.41
C LYS A 84 -16.34 4.33 2.14
N SER A 85 -15.50 3.30 2.20
CA SER A 85 -15.81 2.05 2.89
C SER A 85 -14.53 1.28 3.25
N ALA A 86 -14.63 0.40 4.26
CA ALA A 86 -13.57 -0.54 4.63
C ALA A 86 -13.16 -1.45 3.46
N ARG A 87 -14.14 -1.89 2.64
CA ARG A 87 -13.88 -2.68 1.43
C ARG A 87 -13.06 -1.91 0.40
N THR A 88 -13.33 -0.61 0.22
CA THR A 88 -12.55 0.23 -0.70
C THR A 88 -11.10 0.37 -0.23
N LEU A 89 -10.89 0.53 1.08
CA LEU A 89 -9.54 0.55 1.64
C LEU A 89 -8.83 -0.79 1.43
N ALA A 90 -9.47 -1.93 1.71
CA ALA A 90 -8.85 -3.26 1.50
C ALA A 90 -8.50 -3.54 0.02
N VAL A 91 -9.27 -3.00 -0.93
CA VAL A 91 -8.90 -3.07 -2.35
C VAL A 91 -7.69 -2.18 -2.64
N ALA A 92 -7.64 -0.96 -2.10
CA ALA A 92 -6.49 -0.06 -2.29
C ALA A 92 -5.21 -0.66 -1.69
N ASP A 93 -5.30 -1.18 -0.47
CA ASP A 93 -4.26 -1.92 0.25
C ASP A 93 -3.67 -3.05 -0.60
N PHE A 94 -4.52 -3.85 -1.26
CA PHE A 94 -4.03 -4.91 -2.15
C PHE A 94 -3.19 -4.39 -3.34
N PHE A 95 -3.47 -3.19 -3.84
CA PHE A 95 -2.78 -2.64 -5.00
C PHE A 95 -1.51 -1.87 -4.67
N ASN A 96 -1.43 -1.31 -3.46
CA ASN A 96 -0.36 -0.43 -3.05
C ASN A 96 0.64 -1.20 -2.17
N ALA A 97 1.92 -1.06 -2.48
CA ALA A 97 2.97 -1.62 -1.65
C ALA A 97 3.34 -0.65 -0.51
N PRO A 98 3.88 -1.16 0.62
CA PRO A 98 4.35 -0.29 1.69
C PRO A 98 5.48 0.60 1.20
N THR A 99 5.67 1.75 1.83
CA THR A 99 6.72 2.71 1.48
C THR A 99 7.73 2.85 2.62
N ILE A 100 9.03 2.67 2.30
CA ILE A 100 10.12 2.88 3.26
C ILE A 100 10.64 4.32 3.10
N THR A 101 10.23 5.21 4.00
CA THR A 101 10.56 6.64 3.94
C THR A 101 11.98 6.91 4.40
N LEU A 102 12.43 6.29 5.49
CA LEU A 102 13.76 6.50 6.07
C LEU A 102 14.36 5.18 6.55
N VAL A 103 15.67 5.03 6.34
CA VAL A 103 16.51 4.03 6.99
C VAL A 103 17.65 4.80 7.62
N ASP A 104 17.59 4.97 8.94
CA ASP A 104 18.59 5.66 9.74
C ASP A 104 19.52 4.63 10.38
N ALA A 105 20.74 4.61 9.85
CA ALA A 105 21.83 3.76 10.32
C ALA A 105 22.95 4.58 11.00
N SER A 106 22.68 5.83 11.38
CA SER A 106 23.68 6.70 12.02
C SER A 106 24.21 6.14 13.35
N ALA A 107 23.38 5.38 14.07
CA ALA A 107 23.75 4.71 15.32
C ALA A 107 24.39 3.33 15.11
N TYR A 108 24.50 2.86 13.86
CA TYR A 108 25.11 1.57 13.55
C TYR A 108 26.62 1.71 13.43
N THR A 109 27.33 1.29 14.49
CA THR A 109 28.80 1.31 14.54
C THR A 109 29.43 -0.02 14.16
N GLY A 110 28.62 -1.00 13.71
CA GLY A 110 29.10 -2.33 13.34
C GLY A 110 29.31 -3.25 14.54
N ALA A 111 29.25 -2.75 15.76
CA ALA A 111 29.22 -3.60 16.94
C ALA A 111 27.84 -4.28 17.10
N ALA A 112 27.83 -5.50 17.63
CA ALA A 112 26.60 -6.15 18.07
C ALA A 112 25.92 -5.29 19.15
N GLY A 113 24.58 -5.23 19.12
CA GLY A 113 23.77 -4.38 20.00
C GLY A 113 23.50 -2.98 19.46
N THR A 114 24.14 -2.57 18.36
CA THR A 114 23.86 -1.29 17.71
C THR A 114 22.51 -1.31 17.00
N LYS A 115 21.89 -0.14 16.83
CA LYS A 115 20.51 -0.02 16.38
C LYS A 115 20.40 0.62 15.01
N ILE A 116 19.45 0.12 14.23
CA ILE A 116 19.03 0.70 12.95
C ILE A 116 17.55 1.05 13.07
N LEU A 117 17.21 2.31 12.81
CA LEU A 117 15.83 2.80 12.83
C LEU A 117 15.29 2.88 11.41
N ILE A 118 14.07 2.39 11.21
CA ILE A 118 13.42 2.33 9.91
C ILE A 118 12.05 2.96 10.04
N HIS A 119 11.71 3.82 9.10
CA HIS A 119 10.37 4.35 8.96
C HIS A 119 9.72 3.73 7.72
N ALA A 120 8.68 2.95 7.96
CA ALA A 120 7.91 2.26 6.92
C ALA A 120 6.42 2.48 7.16
N ASP A 121 5.75 3.02 6.15
CA ASP A 121 4.34 3.40 6.17
C ASP A 121 3.55 2.64 5.11
N ASP A 122 2.26 2.43 5.38
CA ASP A 122 1.36 1.74 4.46
C ASP A 122 -0.09 2.27 4.56
N GLU A 123 -0.94 1.88 3.60
CA GLU A 123 -2.36 2.20 3.59
C GLU A 123 -3.08 1.71 4.85
N LEU A 124 -2.76 0.48 5.28
CA LEU A 124 -3.30 -0.09 6.51
C LEU A 124 -2.22 -0.25 7.58
N GLU A 125 -1.27 -1.15 7.34
CA GLU A 125 -0.20 -1.50 8.27
C GLU A 125 0.93 -2.24 7.55
N VAL A 126 2.17 -1.92 7.92
CA VAL A 126 3.31 -2.76 7.57
C VAL A 126 3.27 -3.99 8.48
N LYS A 127 3.18 -5.19 7.89
CA LYS A 127 3.08 -6.44 8.64
C LYS A 127 4.44 -6.92 9.16
N ALA A 128 5.49 -6.73 8.39
CA ALA A 128 6.84 -7.14 8.76
C ALA A 128 7.90 -6.29 8.08
N VAL A 129 9.00 -6.05 8.79
CA VAL A 129 10.21 -5.43 8.25
C VAL A 129 11.38 -6.36 8.53
N SER A 130 12.12 -6.72 7.48
CA SER A 130 13.35 -7.50 7.57
C SER A 130 14.54 -6.71 7.06
N ILE A 131 15.70 -6.94 7.66
CA ILE A 131 16.97 -6.33 7.28
C ILE A 131 17.93 -7.42 6.82
N ASP A 132 18.71 -7.10 5.81
CA ASP A 132 19.89 -7.83 5.36
C ASP A 132 21.07 -6.85 5.36
N VAL A 133 22.05 -7.09 6.23
CA VAL A 133 23.29 -6.31 6.29
C VAL A 133 24.31 -7.01 5.41
N VAL A 134 24.76 -6.32 4.37
CA VAL A 134 25.64 -6.86 3.33
C VAL A 134 26.95 -6.09 3.35
N ASN A 135 28.09 -6.79 3.41
CA ASN A 135 29.39 -6.12 3.39
C ASN A 135 29.72 -5.50 2.03
N ALA A 136 30.84 -4.76 1.94
CA ALA A 136 31.30 -4.15 0.69
C ALA A 136 31.54 -5.14 -0.46
N ALA A 137 31.82 -6.42 -0.14
CA ALA A 137 32.00 -7.49 -1.12
C ALA A 137 30.67 -8.11 -1.61
N GLY A 138 29.52 -7.64 -1.12
CA GLY A 138 28.20 -8.18 -1.49
C GLY A 138 27.79 -9.44 -0.71
N VAL A 139 28.51 -9.80 0.35
CA VAL A 139 28.21 -10.97 1.19
C VAL A 139 27.30 -10.54 2.34
N SER A 140 26.18 -11.24 2.50
CA SER A 140 25.26 -11.06 3.63
C SER A 140 25.97 -11.46 4.93
N LEU A 141 26.14 -10.50 5.83
CA LEU A 141 26.73 -10.67 7.16
C LEU A 141 25.67 -11.14 8.17
N GLU A 142 24.50 -10.52 8.15
CA GLU A 142 23.38 -10.90 9.00
C GLU A 142 22.04 -10.58 8.35
N LYS A 143 21.03 -11.37 8.71
CA LYS A 143 19.63 -11.11 8.39
C LYS A 143 18.80 -11.20 9.65
N GLY A 144 17.82 -10.32 9.78
CA GLY A 144 16.90 -10.40 10.89
C GLY A 144 15.64 -9.58 10.70
N SER A 145 14.73 -9.71 11.65
CA SER A 145 13.47 -8.97 11.67
C SER A 145 13.59 -7.76 12.57
N ALA A 146 13.14 -6.61 12.07
CA ALA A 146 12.99 -5.41 12.90
C ALA A 146 11.72 -5.54 13.75
N VAL A 147 11.72 -4.91 14.92
CA VAL A 147 10.61 -4.88 15.87
C VAL A 147 9.92 -3.52 15.77
N GLN A 148 8.60 -3.52 15.61
CA GLN A 148 7.83 -2.28 15.57
C GLN A 148 7.82 -1.59 16.94
N ARG A 149 8.10 -0.29 16.97
CA ARG A 149 8.02 0.51 18.19
C ARG A 149 6.58 0.97 18.43
N GLY A 150 5.85 0.20 19.22
CA GLY A 150 4.47 0.51 19.60
C GLY A 150 3.52 0.54 18.39
N LYS A 151 2.63 1.53 18.31
CA LYS A 151 1.70 1.73 17.19
C LYS A 151 2.21 2.73 16.13
N SER A 152 3.53 2.94 16.06
CA SER A 152 4.14 3.89 15.12
C SER A 152 4.61 3.21 13.84
N SER A 153 4.85 3.99 12.78
CA SER A 153 5.49 3.56 11.54
C SER A 153 7.01 3.33 11.70
N VAL A 154 7.51 3.30 12.94
CA VAL A 154 8.93 3.17 13.27
C VAL A 154 9.23 1.74 13.69
N TRP A 155 10.25 1.18 13.05
CA TRP A 155 10.78 -0.15 13.28
C TRP A 155 12.23 -0.04 13.74
N GLU A 156 12.61 -0.87 14.71
CA GLU A 156 13.95 -0.91 15.27
C GLU A 156 14.55 -2.28 15.05
N TYR A 157 15.75 -2.33 14.49
CA TYR A 157 16.55 -3.54 14.43
C TYR A 157 17.79 -3.38 15.31
N THR A 158 18.14 -4.45 16.02
CA THR A 158 19.36 -4.53 16.81
C THR A 158 20.31 -5.49 16.12
N ALA A 159 21.48 -5.00 15.72
CA ALA A 159 22.52 -5.80 15.10
C ALA A 159 22.98 -6.90 16.04
N THR A 160 23.22 -8.09 15.50
CA THR A 160 23.62 -9.27 16.28
C THR A 160 25.03 -9.74 15.96
N VAL A 161 25.54 -9.35 14.80
CA VAL A 161 26.86 -9.74 14.30
C VAL A 161 27.77 -8.53 14.28
N GLU A 162 29.02 -8.73 14.70
CA GLU A 162 30.05 -7.71 14.57
C GLU A 162 30.48 -7.55 13.11
N ASN A 163 30.43 -6.33 12.61
CA ASN A 163 30.96 -5.90 11.34
C ASN A 163 32.12 -4.93 11.56
N THR A 164 33.34 -5.44 11.43
CA THR A 164 34.57 -4.65 11.60
C THR A 164 34.87 -3.72 10.42
N ALA A 165 34.18 -3.88 9.29
CA ALA A 165 34.36 -3.09 8.06
C ALA A 165 33.07 -2.36 7.66
N LEU A 166 32.87 -1.18 8.25
CA LEU A 166 31.66 -0.36 8.00
C LEU A 166 31.60 0.24 6.60
N ALA A 167 32.72 0.76 6.10
CA ALA A 167 32.76 1.45 4.81
C ALA A 167 32.33 0.51 3.68
N GLY A 168 31.35 0.94 2.88
CA GLY A 168 30.79 0.16 1.78
C GLY A 168 29.77 -0.91 2.20
N THR A 169 29.47 -1.05 3.49
CA THR A 169 28.38 -1.93 3.96
C THR A 169 27.03 -1.40 3.48
N LYS A 170 26.18 -2.28 2.98
CA LYS A 170 24.82 -1.98 2.55
C LYS A 170 23.82 -2.53 3.55
N ILE A 171 22.89 -1.70 3.96
CA ILE A 171 21.72 -2.10 4.75
C ILE A 171 20.55 -2.19 3.78
N VAL A 172 20.12 -3.41 3.50
CA VAL A 172 18.98 -3.71 2.62
C VAL A 172 17.77 -3.97 3.51
N VAL A 173 16.79 -3.09 3.44
CA VAL A 173 15.55 -3.17 4.22
C VAL A 173 14.42 -3.59 3.31
N LYS A 174 13.66 -4.60 3.73
CA LYS A 174 12.45 -5.06 3.05
C LYS A 174 11.24 -4.95 3.98
N ALA A 175 10.25 -4.17 3.58
CA ALA A 175 8.96 -4.05 4.26
C ALA A 175 7.91 -4.86 3.49
N ILE A 176 7.02 -5.55 4.22
CA ILE A 176 5.93 -6.36 3.68
C ILE A 176 4.63 -5.94 4.35
N ASP A 177 3.56 -5.75 3.58
CA ASP A 177 2.23 -5.40 4.08
C ASP A 177 1.35 -6.64 4.35
N ARG A 178 0.09 -6.41 4.69
CA ARG A 178 -0.89 -7.48 4.97
C ARG A 178 -1.31 -8.27 3.72
N PRO A 179 -1.56 -7.66 2.54
CA PRO A 179 -1.76 -8.36 1.27
C PRO A 179 -0.56 -9.17 0.76
N GLY A 180 0.65 -8.88 1.24
CA GLY A 180 1.90 -9.52 0.82
C GLY A 180 2.67 -8.74 -0.25
N ASN A 181 2.31 -7.48 -0.55
CA ASN A 181 3.17 -6.61 -1.33
C ASN A 181 4.42 -6.26 -0.50
N SER A 182 5.50 -5.92 -1.19
CA SER A 182 6.74 -5.58 -0.53
C SER A 182 7.46 -4.42 -1.21
N ALA A 183 8.18 -3.63 -0.42
CA ALA A 183 9.13 -2.64 -0.89
C ALA A 183 10.52 -2.93 -0.32
N VAL A 184 11.54 -2.58 -1.10
CA VAL A 184 12.94 -2.73 -0.73
C VAL A 184 13.62 -1.37 -0.82
N LYS A 185 14.45 -1.05 0.17
CA LYS A 185 15.29 0.16 0.18
C LYS A 185 16.68 -0.20 0.65
N GLU A 186 17.67 0.37 0.00
CA GLU A 186 19.08 0.12 0.28
C GLU A 186 19.76 1.42 0.72
N VAL A 187 20.60 1.34 1.74
CA VAL A 187 21.47 2.43 2.18
C VAL A 187 22.89 1.90 2.30
N THR A 188 23.83 2.57 1.63
CA THR A 188 25.26 2.26 1.76
C THR A 188 25.88 3.17 2.82
N LEU A 189 26.64 2.57 3.73
CA LEU A 189 27.43 3.27 4.73
C LEU A 189 28.74 3.74 4.10
N SER A 190 29.06 5.01 4.31
CA SER A 190 30.32 5.65 3.91
C SER A 190 31.37 5.53 4.99
#